data_AF-M6JKJ0-F1
#
_entry.id   AF-M6JKJ0-F1
#
_cell.length_a   1.000
_cell.length_b   1.000
_cell.length_c   1.000
_cell.angle_alpha   90.00
_cell.angle_beta   90.00
_cell.angle_gamma   90.00
#
_symmetry.space_group_name_H-M   'P 1'
#
loop_
_entity.id
_entity.type
_entity.pdbx_description
1 polymer ?
#
loop_
_entity_poly.entity_id
_entity_poly.type
_entity_poly.pdbx_seq_one_letter_code
_entity_poly.pdbx_strand_id
1 'polypeptide(L)'
;MEINFSNIRTHNGSKNSGFEELICQLAHLQRPSNGKAFVRKEGAGGDAGVECYWVLDDDSEIGWQVKYFPDGLNSSSWQQIDKSFATALEKHPNLNQYIVCLPIDKTDSRKKGKNGKVVVSVEDIWKERVQKWESKAKKIGREIQFSYWGKHEIASLLTIDNPLLFWKSFVLV
;
A
#
# COMPACT_ATOMS: atom_id res chain seq x y z
N MET A 1 7.80 -3.24 -20.45
CA MET A 1 6.65 -2.34 -20.70
C MET A 1 6.72 -1.20 -19.71
N GLU A 2 6.58 0.05 -20.13
CA GLU A 2 6.51 1.18 -19.20
C GLU A 2 5.07 1.38 -18.74
N ILE A 3 4.82 1.23 -17.43
CA ILE A 3 3.48 1.43 -16.84
C ILE A 3 3.42 2.84 -16.26
N ASN A 4 2.42 3.62 -16.70
CA ASN A 4 2.17 4.98 -16.22
C ASN A 4 0.85 5.05 -15.45
N PHE A 5 0.93 5.11 -14.12
CA PHE A 5 -0.25 5.15 -13.25
C PHE A 5 -1.06 6.45 -13.37
N SER A 6 -0.52 7.53 -13.96
CA SER A 6 -1.32 8.73 -14.27
C SER A 6 -2.44 8.46 -15.28
N ASN A 7 -2.31 7.38 -16.07
CA ASN A 7 -3.31 6.94 -17.05
C ASN A 7 -4.24 5.85 -16.49
N ILE A 8 -4.26 5.63 -15.18
CA ILE A 8 -5.17 4.64 -14.59
C ILE A 8 -6.62 4.98 -14.95
N ARG A 9 -7.39 3.93 -15.27
CA ARG A 9 -8.80 4.05 -15.59
C ARG A 9 -9.59 4.49 -14.37
N THR A 10 -10.67 5.23 -14.61
CA THR A 10 -11.63 5.53 -13.57
C THR A 10 -12.43 4.27 -13.23
N HIS A 11 -12.67 4.07 -11.95
CA HIS A 11 -13.62 3.08 -11.43
C HIS A 11 -14.53 3.81 -10.44
N ASN A 12 -15.83 3.52 -10.43
CA ASN A 12 -16.81 4.24 -9.58
C ASN A 12 -16.67 5.78 -9.63
N GLY A 13 -16.39 6.31 -10.82
CA GLY A 13 -16.30 7.75 -11.06
C GLY A 13 -14.96 8.42 -10.73
N SER A 14 -13.94 7.70 -10.23
CA SER A 14 -12.64 8.32 -9.90
C SER A 14 -11.41 7.46 -10.24
N LYS A 15 -10.27 8.11 -10.48
CA LYS A 15 -8.97 7.42 -10.63
C LYS A 15 -8.47 6.83 -9.31
N ASN A 16 -8.82 7.45 -8.18
CA ASN A 16 -8.49 6.94 -6.85
C ASN A 16 -9.08 5.54 -6.66
N SER A 17 -10.38 5.40 -6.89
CA SER A 17 -11.07 4.12 -6.81
C SER A 17 -10.58 3.13 -7.86
N GLY A 18 -10.12 3.61 -9.02
CA GLY A 18 -9.46 2.77 -10.02
C GLY A 18 -8.13 2.19 -9.53
N PHE A 19 -7.32 2.99 -8.84
CA PHE A 19 -6.06 2.54 -8.25
C PHE A 19 -6.28 1.62 -7.06
N GLU A 20 -7.24 1.95 -6.18
CA GLU A 20 -7.64 1.08 -5.07
C GLU A 20 -8.06 -0.30 -5.56
N GLU A 21 -8.90 -0.36 -6.60
CA GLU A 21 -9.38 -1.62 -7.15
C GLU A 21 -8.25 -2.44 -7.78
N LEU A 22 -7.37 -1.79 -8.56
CA LEU A 22 -6.19 -2.44 -9.14
C LEU A 22 -5.34 -3.11 -8.05
N ILE A 23 -5.02 -2.38 -6.98
CA ILE A 23 -4.19 -2.94 -5.90
C ILE A 23 -4.90 -4.07 -5.17
N CYS A 24 -6.21 -3.97 -4.94
CA CYS A 24 -6.96 -5.05 -4.30
C CYS A 24 -6.95 -6.34 -5.13
N GLN A 25 -7.08 -6.22 -6.45
CA GLN A 25 -6.96 -7.36 -7.34
C GLN A 25 -5.57 -7.99 -7.28
N LEU A 26 -4.51 -7.17 -7.33
CA LEU A 26 -3.14 -7.64 -7.20
C LEU A 26 -2.88 -8.31 -5.84
N ALA A 27 -3.37 -7.73 -4.75
CA ALA A 27 -3.25 -8.30 -3.40
C ALA A 27 -3.95 -9.67 -3.28
N HIS A 28 -5.14 -9.83 -3.88
CA HIS A 28 -5.83 -11.12 -3.93
C HIS A 28 -5.03 -12.15 -4.74
N LEU A 29 -4.44 -11.75 -5.86
CA LEU A 29 -3.64 -12.64 -6.70
C LEU A 29 -2.33 -13.06 -6.03
N GLN A 30 -1.78 -12.23 -5.14
CA GLN A 30 -0.63 -12.55 -4.29
C GLN A 30 -1.03 -13.35 -3.04
N ARG A 31 -1.76 -14.46 -3.22
CA ARG A 31 -2.21 -15.32 -2.11
C ARG A 31 -1.00 -15.86 -1.33
N PRO A 32 -0.90 -15.60 0.00
CA PRO A 32 0.07 -16.24 0.87
C PRO A 32 -0.13 -17.76 0.91
N SER A 33 0.94 -18.53 1.12
CA SER A 33 0.86 -20.00 1.19
C SER A 33 -0.08 -20.51 2.28
N ASN A 34 -0.18 -19.78 3.39
CA ASN A 34 -1.08 -20.00 4.53
C ASN A 34 -2.30 -19.05 4.52
N GLY A 35 -2.67 -18.52 3.34
CA GLY A 35 -3.82 -17.64 3.19
C GLY A 35 -5.14 -18.41 3.35
N LYS A 36 -5.92 -18.04 4.37
CA LYS A 36 -7.22 -18.63 4.70
C LYS A 36 -8.37 -17.96 3.95
N ALA A 37 -8.45 -16.64 4.01
CA ALA A 37 -9.51 -15.87 3.35
C ALA A 37 -9.02 -14.48 2.92
N PHE A 38 -9.51 -13.99 1.78
CA PHE A 38 -9.28 -12.63 1.32
C PHE A 38 -10.53 -11.78 1.55
N VAL A 39 -10.35 -10.57 2.07
CA VAL A 39 -11.43 -9.63 2.34
C VAL A 39 -11.17 -8.31 1.63
N ARG A 40 -12.09 -7.93 0.73
CA ARG A 40 -12.16 -6.61 0.09
C ARG A 40 -13.18 -5.75 0.83
N LYS A 41 -12.83 -4.51 1.17
CA LYS A 41 -13.75 -3.54 1.78
C LYS A 41 -14.31 -2.56 0.74
N GLU A 42 -15.50 -2.02 0.95
CA GLU A 42 -16.06 -1.00 0.06
C GLU A 42 -15.79 0.42 0.58
N GLY A 43 -15.12 1.24 -0.25
CA GLY A 43 -14.55 2.56 0.06
C GLY A 43 -15.54 3.70 0.38
N ALA A 44 -16.82 3.41 0.59
CA ALA A 44 -17.83 4.44 0.86
C ALA A 44 -18.00 4.77 2.36
N GLY A 45 -17.38 4.01 3.28
CA GLY A 45 -17.79 3.99 4.69
C GLY A 45 -16.68 3.97 5.74
N GLY A 46 -15.43 4.31 5.39
CA GLY A 46 -14.32 4.32 6.34
C GLY A 46 -13.70 2.94 6.49
N ASP A 47 -12.73 2.66 5.62
CA ASP A 47 -12.09 1.36 5.34
C ASP A 47 -11.26 0.77 6.48
N ALA A 48 -11.51 1.18 7.72
CA ALA A 48 -10.77 0.75 8.89
C ALA A 48 -9.24 0.82 8.71
N GLY A 49 -8.76 1.72 7.84
CA GLY A 49 -7.34 1.95 7.56
C GLY A 49 -6.67 0.97 6.58
N VAL A 50 -7.40 0.06 5.91
CA VAL A 50 -6.90 -0.78 4.80
C VAL A 50 -8.02 -1.09 3.80
N GLU A 51 -7.71 -1.09 2.51
CA GLU A 51 -8.69 -1.32 1.43
C GLU A 51 -9.03 -2.81 1.26
N CYS A 52 -8.07 -3.68 1.58
CA CYS A 52 -8.24 -5.13 1.62
C CYS A 52 -7.22 -5.77 2.56
N TYR A 53 -7.47 -7.03 2.93
CA TYR A 53 -6.56 -7.81 3.73
C TYR A 53 -6.72 -9.32 3.48
N TRP A 54 -5.64 -10.05 3.71
CA TRP A 54 -5.66 -11.50 3.85
C TRP A 54 -5.74 -11.87 5.33
N VAL A 55 -6.60 -12.83 5.67
CA VAL A 55 -6.56 -13.57 6.93
C VAL A 55 -5.76 -14.85 6.68
N LEU A 56 -4.82 -15.17 7.57
CA LEU A 56 -3.98 -16.35 7.50
C LEU A 56 -4.55 -17.49 8.37
N ASP A 57 -3.98 -18.68 8.25
CA ASP A 57 -4.44 -19.86 9.01
C ASP A 57 -4.34 -19.70 10.54
N ASP A 58 -3.40 -18.87 11.02
CA ASP A 58 -3.23 -18.49 12.42
C ASP A 58 -4.06 -17.26 12.83
N ASP A 59 -5.03 -16.87 12.00
CA ASP A 59 -5.89 -15.69 12.12
C ASP A 59 -5.14 -14.34 12.11
N SER A 60 -3.84 -14.33 11.82
CA SER A 60 -3.09 -13.11 11.57
C SER A 60 -3.49 -12.46 10.24
N GLU A 61 -3.28 -11.15 10.11
CA GLU A 61 -3.76 -10.37 8.96
C GLU A 61 -2.64 -9.62 8.25
N ILE A 62 -2.62 -9.72 6.92
CA ILE A 62 -1.81 -8.86 6.03
C ILE A 62 -2.75 -7.82 5.42
N GLY A 63 -2.54 -6.54 5.71
CA GLY A 63 -3.41 -5.46 5.27
C GLY A 63 -2.75 -4.53 4.24
N TRP A 64 -3.51 -4.13 3.22
CA TRP A 64 -3.07 -3.19 2.18
C TRP A 64 -3.79 -1.85 2.33
N GLN A 65 -3.04 -0.77 2.61
CA GLN A 65 -3.54 0.59 2.51
C GLN A 65 -3.11 1.21 1.18
N VAL A 66 -4.08 1.69 0.41
CA VAL A 66 -3.84 2.28 -0.91
C VAL A 66 -4.05 3.78 -0.85
N LYS A 67 -3.16 4.56 -1.46
CA LYS A 67 -3.40 5.98 -1.73
C LYS A 67 -2.95 6.34 -3.13
N TYR A 68 -3.76 7.11 -3.83
CA TYR A 68 -3.43 7.56 -5.18
C TYR A 68 -2.90 9.01 -5.15
N PHE A 69 -1.57 9.13 -5.04
CA PHE A 69 -0.84 10.41 -5.06
C PHE A 69 0.18 10.45 -6.21
N PRO A 70 -0.28 10.59 -7.47
CA PRO A 70 0.61 10.52 -8.64
C PRO A 70 1.62 11.68 -8.72
N ASP A 71 1.30 12.84 -8.13
CA ASP A 71 2.13 14.04 -8.17
C ASP A 71 3.21 14.09 -7.06
N GLY A 72 3.35 13.01 -6.29
CA GLY A 72 4.30 12.91 -5.18
C GLY A 72 3.66 13.05 -3.79
N LEU A 73 4.51 12.99 -2.76
CA LEU A 73 4.08 13.04 -1.35
C LEU A 73 4.46 14.37 -0.71
N ASN A 74 3.52 14.95 0.02
CA ASN A 74 3.73 16.10 0.88
C ASN A 74 3.29 15.79 2.32
N SER A 75 3.41 16.77 3.22
CA SER A 75 3.04 16.61 4.63
C SER A 75 1.59 16.15 4.83
N SER A 76 0.65 16.62 4.01
CA SER A 76 -0.76 16.22 4.08
C SER A 76 -0.96 14.77 3.62
N SER A 77 -0.32 14.37 2.51
CA SER A 77 -0.35 12.98 2.03
C SER A 77 0.16 12.01 3.10
N TRP A 78 1.27 12.35 3.77
CA TRP A 78 1.80 11.54 4.86
C TRP A 78 0.88 11.48 6.09
N GLN A 79 0.26 12.61 6.47
CA GLN A 79 -0.72 12.63 7.57
C GLN A 79 -1.93 11.73 7.28
N GLN A 80 -2.38 11.66 6.02
CA GLN A 80 -3.46 10.73 5.64
C GLN A 80 -3.03 9.27 5.81
N ILE A 81 -1.80 8.91 5.45
CA ILE A 81 -1.25 7.56 5.65
C ILE A 81 -1.11 7.25 7.14
N ASP A 82 -0.62 8.19 7.96
CA ASP A 82 -0.53 8.03 9.42
C ASP A 82 -1.89 7.77 10.06
N LYS A 83 -2.92 8.54 9.66
CA LYS A 83 -4.29 8.39 10.16
C LYS A 83 -4.85 7.02 9.77
N SER A 84 -4.55 6.57 8.55
CA SER A 84 -4.95 5.27 8.05
C SER A 84 -4.33 4.15 8.89
N PHE A 85 -3.01 4.21 9.13
CA PHE A 85 -2.34 3.22 9.98
C PHE A 85 -2.86 3.24 11.43
N ALA A 86 -3.11 4.41 12.01
CA ALA A 86 -3.68 4.50 13.36
C ALA A 86 -5.06 3.81 13.43
N THR A 87 -5.88 3.98 12.39
CA THR A 87 -7.19 3.33 12.29
C THR A 87 -7.05 1.82 12.10
N ALA A 88 -6.09 1.37 11.27
CA ALA A 88 -5.81 -0.05 11.06
C ALA A 88 -5.33 -0.71 12.36
N LEU A 89 -4.45 -0.07 13.10
CA LEU A 89 -3.94 -0.57 14.37
C LEU A 89 -5.07 -0.78 15.40
N GLU A 90 -6.08 0.10 15.40
CA GLU A 90 -7.24 -0.01 16.29
C GLU A 90 -8.22 -1.11 15.84
N LYS A 91 -8.53 -1.17 14.55
CA LYS A 91 -9.63 -2.00 14.03
C LYS A 91 -9.21 -3.39 13.56
N HIS A 92 -7.91 -3.61 13.36
CA HIS A 92 -7.33 -4.89 12.98
C HIS A 92 -6.39 -5.39 14.09
N PRO A 93 -6.92 -6.05 15.14
CA PRO A 93 -6.12 -6.51 16.27
C PRO A 93 -5.09 -7.58 15.88
N ASN A 94 -5.35 -8.32 14.79
CA ASN A 94 -4.50 -9.40 14.31
C ASN A 94 -3.57 -8.99 13.15
N LEU A 95 -3.56 -7.70 12.77
CA LEU A 95 -2.65 -7.17 11.75
C LEU A 95 -1.20 -7.45 12.14
N ASN A 96 -0.50 -8.24 11.32
CA ASN A 96 0.92 -8.56 11.47
C ASN A 96 1.78 -7.92 10.39
N GLN A 97 1.18 -7.55 9.25
CA GLN A 97 1.87 -6.88 8.16
C GLN A 97 0.98 -5.79 7.56
N TYR A 98 1.55 -4.60 7.38
CA TYR A 98 0.88 -3.44 6.82
C TYR A 98 1.64 -2.92 5.59
N ILE A 99 0.97 -2.98 4.44
CA ILE A 99 1.55 -2.68 3.14
C ILE A 99 0.96 -1.37 2.65
N VAL A 100 1.81 -0.36 2.45
CA VAL A 100 1.41 0.94 1.88
C VAL A 100 1.65 0.92 0.38
N CYS A 101 0.60 1.17 -0.39
CA CYS A 101 0.62 1.15 -1.85
C CYS A 101 0.45 2.55 -2.43
N LEU A 102 1.41 2.98 -3.26
CA LEU A 102 1.45 4.30 -3.86
C LEU A 102 1.87 4.20 -5.34
N PRO A 103 1.37 5.08 -6.23
CA PRO A 103 1.71 5.06 -7.65
C PRO A 103 3.11 5.62 -7.97
N ILE A 104 3.96 5.81 -6.95
CA ILE A 104 5.30 6.40 -7.05
C ILE A 104 6.32 5.56 -6.28
N ASP A 105 7.56 5.56 -6.76
CA ASP A 105 8.68 4.94 -6.06
C ASP A 105 9.26 5.86 -4.99
N LYS A 106 9.90 5.25 -3.99
CA LYS A 106 10.67 5.99 -2.99
C LYS A 106 11.89 6.59 -3.67
N THR A 107 12.01 7.91 -3.66
CA THR A 107 13.23 8.59 -4.07
C THR A 107 14.29 8.41 -2.97
N ASP A 108 15.54 8.14 -3.38
CA ASP A 108 16.74 8.19 -2.52
C ASP A 108 17.60 9.36 -3.00
N SER A 109 17.42 10.53 -2.39
CA SER A 109 18.25 11.70 -2.68
C SER A 109 19.40 11.81 -1.68
N ARG A 110 20.55 11.21 -2.01
CA ARG A 110 21.83 11.46 -1.30
C ARG A 110 22.42 12.85 -1.60
N LYS A 111 21.62 13.76 -2.14
CA LYS A 111 22.05 15.08 -2.62
C LYS A 111 21.99 16.09 -1.47
N LYS A 112 23.05 16.90 -1.36
CA LYS A 112 23.05 18.12 -0.55
C LYS A 112 22.36 19.22 -1.37
N GLY A 113 21.35 19.86 -0.80
CA GLY A 113 20.69 21.02 -1.40
C GLY A 113 21.61 22.24 -1.47
N LYS A 114 21.16 23.31 -2.15
CA LYS A 114 21.94 24.54 -2.39
C LYS A 114 22.52 25.19 -1.12
N ASN A 115 21.95 24.90 0.06
CA ASN A 115 22.38 25.45 1.35
C ASN A 115 23.15 24.42 2.21
N GLY A 116 23.66 23.33 1.62
CA GLY A 116 24.34 22.25 2.34
C GLY A 116 23.44 21.31 3.15
N LYS A 117 22.14 21.62 3.29
CA LYS A 117 21.14 20.75 3.91
C LYS A 117 20.86 19.54 3.03
N VAL A 118 20.87 18.35 3.61
CA VAL A 118 20.46 17.11 2.93
C VAL A 118 19.01 17.25 2.46
N VAL A 119 18.74 16.91 1.20
CA VAL A 119 17.36 16.86 0.70
C VAL A 119 16.70 15.63 1.33
N VAL A 120 15.66 15.87 2.13
CA VAL A 120 14.87 14.81 2.75
C VAL A 120 14.09 14.10 1.63
N SER A 121 14.40 12.83 1.43
CA SER A 121 13.82 12.01 0.38
C SER A 121 12.56 11.28 0.83
N VAL A 122 11.82 10.67 -0.11
CA VAL A 122 10.66 9.84 0.26
C VAL A 122 11.09 8.63 1.08
N GLU A 123 12.27 8.07 0.80
CA GLU A 123 12.87 6.97 1.56
C GLU A 123 13.17 7.37 3.02
N ASP A 124 13.68 8.57 3.24
CA ASP A 124 13.99 9.07 4.60
C ASP A 124 12.71 9.23 5.42
N ILE A 125 11.68 9.85 4.83
CA ILE A 125 10.38 10.04 5.51
C ILE A 125 9.73 8.68 5.77
N TRP A 126 9.79 7.74 4.82
CA TRP A 126 9.27 6.39 5.01
C TRP A 126 9.91 5.70 6.21
N LYS A 127 11.24 5.74 6.34
CA LYS A 127 11.96 5.16 7.49
C LYS A 127 11.54 5.80 8.82
N GLU A 128 11.46 7.13 8.86
CA GLU A 128 11.01 7.84 10.07
C GLU A 128 9.58 7.44 10.46
N ARG A 129 8.70 7.27 9.48
CA ARG A 129 7.30 6.88 9.69
C ARG A 129 7.18 5.45 10.19
N VAL A 130 7.90 4.51 9.56
CA VAL A 130 7.94 3.11 10.00
C VAL A 130 8.40 3.01 11.46
N GLN A 131 9.48 3.70 11.85
CA GLN A 131 9.94 3.72 13.25
C GLN A 131 8.87 4.23 14.22
N LYS A 132 8.13 5.29 13.84
CA LYS A 132 7.02 5.81 14.64
C LYS A 132 5.88 4.81 14.74
N TRP A 133 5.55 4.13 13.66
CA TRP A 133 4.46 3.15 13.62
C TRP A 133 4.81 1.88 14.41
N GLU A 134 6.03 1.36 14.28
CA GLU A 134 6.57 0.28 15.10
C GLU A 134 6.54 0.64 16.59
N SER A 135 6.96 1.84 16.94
CA SER A 135 6.91 2.32 18.33
C SER A 135 5.48 2.41 18.87
N LYS A 136 4.50 2.77 18.02
CA LYS A 136 3.07 2.77 18.40
C LYS A 136 2.53 1.35 18.59
N ALA A 137 2.85 0.42 17.70
CA ALA A 137 2.44 -0.98 17.80
C ALA A 137 3.05 -1.64 19.05
N LYS A 138 4.35 -1.43 19.31
CA LYS A 138 5.04 -2.00 20.48
C LYS A 138 4.46 -1.52 21.81
N LYS A 139 4.00 -0.26 21.89
CA LYS A 139 3.33 0.27 23.10
C LYS A 139 2.07 -0.50 23.49
N ILE A 140 1.42 -1.18 22.54
CA ILE A 140 0.26 -2.03 22.79
C ILE A 140 0.60 -3.53 22.68
N GLY A 141 1.88 -3.88 22.78
CA GLY A 141 2.36 -5.27 22.79
C GLY A 141 2.32 -5.96 21.41
N ARG A 142 2.33 -5.19 20.31
CA ARG A 142 2.22 -5.73 18.96
C ARG A 142 3.49 -5.47 18.15
N GLU A 143 3.84 -6.44 17.31
CA GLU A 143 4.87 -6.31 16.29
C GLU A 143 4.22 -6.39 14.91
N ILE A 144 4.48 -5.41 14.06
CA ILE A 144 3.88 -5.30 12.72
C ILE A 144 5.00 -5.04 11.73
N GLN A 145 5.06 -5.85 10.67
CA GLN A 145 5.95 -5.64 9.55
C GLN A 145 5.39 -4.57 8.62
N PHE A 146 6.23 -3.64 8.18
CA PHE A 146 5.84 -2.61 7.22
C PHE A 146 6.44 -2.91 5.85
N SER A 147 5.67 -2.71 4.79
CA SER A 147 6.15 -2.85 3.42
C SER A 147 5.59 -1.74 2.54
N TYR A 148 6.30 -1.47 1.44
CA TYR A 148 5.95 -0.41 0.50
C TYR A 148 5.84 -1.01 -0.89
N TRP A 149 4.69 -0.83 -1.53
CA TRP A 149 4.50 -1.12 -2.94
C TRP A 149 4.45 0.21 -3.70
N GLY A 150 5.57 0.51 -4.37
CA GLY A 150 5.71 1.64 -5.26
C GLY A 150 5.34 1.28 -6.69
N LYS A 151 5.61 2.24 -7.58
CA LYS A 151 5.42 2.06 -9.01
C LYS A 151 6.12 0.80 -9.51
N HIS A 152 7.35 0.54 -9.07
CA HIS A 152 8.13 -0.61 -9.50
C HIS A 152 7.50 -1.94 -9.06
N GLU A 153 7.18 -2.11 -7.77
CA GLU A 153 6.59 -3.36 -7.28
C GLU A 153 5.26 -3.65 -7.97
N ILE A 154 4.39 -2.64 -8.10
CA ILE A 154 3.09 -2.79 -8.76
C ILE A 154 3.27 -3.12 -10.24
N ALA A 155 4.18 -2.44 -10.93
CA ALA A 155 4.43 -2.68 -12.35
C ALA A 155 5.01 -4.08 -12.60
N SER A 156 5.93 -4.53 -11.75
CA SER A 156 6.48 -5.89 -11.82
C SER A 156 5.36 -6.93 -11.74
N LEU A 157 4.44 -6.79 -10.77
CA LEU A 157 3.28 -7.69 -10.61
C LEU A 157 2.40 -7.75 -11.86
N LEU A 158 2.21 -6.64 -12.56
CA LEU A 158 1.41 -6.56 -13.79
C LEU A 158 2.11 -7.19 -15.00
N THR A 159 3.43 -7.36 -14.95
CA THR A 159 4.23 -7.94 -16.03
C THR A 159 4.64 -9.39 -15.78
N ILE A 160 4.19 -10.00 -14.67
CA ILE A 160 4.42 -11.43 -14.42
C ILE A 160 3.60 -12.23 -15.44
N ASP A 161 4.29 -12.83 -16.41
CA ASP A 161 3.74 -13.84 -17.31
C ASP A 161 3.58 -15.16 -16.55
N ASN A 162 2.56 -15.24 -15.70
CA ASN A 162 2.08 -16.49 -15.12
C ASN A 162 0.76 -16.89 -15.81
N PRO A 163 0.69 -18.04 -16.49
CA PRO A 163 -0.51 -18.48 -17.20
C PRO A 163 -1.77 -18.61 -16.31
N LEU A 164 -1.61 -18.73 -14.99
CA LEU A 164 -2.73 -18.69 -14.02
C LEU A 164 -3.34 -17.29 -13.81
N LEU A 165 -2.60 -16.23 -14.17
CA LEU A 165 -3.08 -14.84 -14.16
C LEU A 165 -3.66 -14.44 -15.53
N PHE A 166 -3.25 -15.12 -16.60
CA PHE A 166 -3.59 -14.79 -17.99
C PHE A 166 -5.10 -14.86 -18.29
N TRP A 167 -5.84 -15.75 -17.61
CA TRP A 167 -7.31 -15.85 -17.75
C TRP A 167 -8.10 -14.89 -16.85
N LYS A 168 -7.45 -14.22 -15.89
CA LYS A 168 -8.11 -13.25 -14.99
C LYS A 168 -7.93 -11.79 -15.44
N SER A 169 -6.88 -11.48 -16.20
CA SER A 169 -6.62 -10.13 -16.70
C SER A 169 -7.59 -9.65 -17.79
N PHE A 170 -8.35 -10.55 -18.45
CA PHE A 170 -9.25 -10.16 -19.53
C PHE A 170 -10.59 -9.54 -19.09
N VAL A 171 -10.87 -9.44 -17.79
CA VAL A 171 -12.10 -8.80 -17.32
C VAL A 171 -11.94 -7.28 -17.19
N LEU A 172 -10.72 -6.73 -17.07
CA LEU A 172 -10.52 -5.30 -16.80
C LEU A 172 -9.20 -4.74 -17.40
N VAL A 173 -8.96 -4.95 -18.70
CA VAL A 173 -8.00 -4.13 -19.47
C VAL A 173 -8.69 -3.28 -20.50
#